data_AF-A0A2E4XPJ5-F1
#
_entry.id   AF-A0A2E4XPJ5-F1
#
_cell.length_a   1.000
_cell.length_b   1.000
_cell.length_c   1.000
_cell.angle_alpha   90.00
_cell.angle_beta   90.00
_cell.angle_gamma   90.00
#
_symmetry.space_group_name_H-M   'P 1'
#
loop_
_entity.id
_entity.type
_entity.pdbx_description
1 polymer ?
#
loop_
_entity_poly.entity_id
_entity_poly.type
_entity_poly.pdbx_seq_one_letter_code
_entity_poly.pdbx_strand_id
1 'polypeptide(L)'
;MGEFHLHQVPKDKTLFKKIAAEAIEQDLYIHIHSGKAPVDFLFALEPRLKIIWAHAGMSEPADVVEAVMARYPKLYADTSYRELDILNEDGTIDPDWRRVLERFSGRFMVGSDTWVNSQWDDYGHLIEVNRKWLSQFSREIAEKIAYKNAERLFGRKVDQNLLGTR
;
A
#
# COMPACT_ATOMS: atom_id res chain seq x y z
N MET A 1 -11.51 5.18 -3.65
CA MET A 1 -11.62 6.66 -3.59
C MET A 1 -10.29 7.23 -3.15
N GLY A 2 -9.66 8.10 -3.94
CA GLY A 2 -8.32 8.66 -3.66
C GLY A 2 -7.50 8.82 -4.95
N GLU A 3 -6.21 9.16 -4.88
CA GLU A 3 -5.40 9.35 -3.67
C GLU A 3 -5.65 10.71 -2.98
N PHE A 4 -5.83 10.71 -1.66
CA PHE A 4 -5.91 11.94 -0.87
C PHE A 4 -4.57 12.24 -0.20
N HIS A 5 -4.01 13.41 -0.46
CA HIS A 5 -2.76 13.86 0.15
C HIS A 5 -3.05 14.56 1.49
N LEU A 6 -2.77 13.87 2.60
CA LEU A 6 -2.98 14.36 3.96
C LEU A 6 -1.62 14.54 4.65
N HIS A 7 -0.99 15.69 4.44
CA HIS A 7 0.30 16.01 5.06
C HIS A 7 0.22 16.22 6.58
N GLN A 8 -0.98 16.52 7.09
CA GLN A 8 -1.26 16.73 8.50
C GLN A 8 -2.67 16.25 8.84
N VAL A 9 -2.98 16.11 10.13
CA VAL A 9 -4.34 15.76 10.58
C VAL A 9 -5.33 16.80 10.04
N PRO A 10 -6.36 16.40 9.28
CA PRO A 10 -7.34 17.32 8.74
C PRO A 10 -8.10 18.08 9.83
N LYS A 11 -8.29 19.39 9.62
CA LYS A 11 -9.07 20.23 10.54
C LYS A 11 -10.58 20.08 10.35
N ASP A 12 -11.03 19.86 9.12
CA ASP A 12 -12.45 19.73 8.79
C ASP A 12 -12.96 18.32 9.05
N LYS A 13 -13.30 18.04 10.32
CA LYS A 13 -13.88 16.75 10.72
C LYS A 13 -15.24 16.50 10.07
N THR A 14 -15.99 17.53 9.70
CA THR A 14 -17.33 17.38 9.11
C THR A 14 -17.22 16.84 7.70
N LEU A 15 -16.30 17.38 6.90
CA LEU A 15 -16.01 16.86 5.56
C LEU A 15 -15.57 15.39 5.62
N PHE A 16 -14.61 15.06 6.49
CA PHE A 16 -14.10 13.69 6.58
C PHE A 16 -15.14 12.70 7.12
N LYS A 17 -16.10 13.13 7.93
CA LYS A 17 -17.26 12.29 8.29
C LYS A 17 -18.14 11.97 7.09
N LYS A 18 -18.38 12.94 6.21
CA LYS A 18 -19.14 12.73 4.97
C LYS A 18 -18.41 11.79 4.01
N ILE A 19 -17.10 12.01 3.82
CA ILE A 19 -16.25 11.11 3.02
C ILE A 19 -16.27 9.69 3.58
N ALA A 20 -16.14 9.53 4.90
CA ALA A 20 -16.18 8.23 5.55
C ALA A 20 -17.53 7.53 5.40
N ALA A 21 -18.63 8.28 5.55
CA ALA A 21 -19.98 7.76 5.35
C ALA A 21 -20.17 7.26 3.92
N GLU A 22 -19.78 8.06 2.91
CA GLU A 22 -19.86 7.67 1.50
C GLU A 22 -19.01 6.42 1.21
N ALA A 23 -17.78 6.37 1.71
CA ALA A 23 -16.91 5.21 1.50
C ALA A 23 -17.50 3.93 2.11
N ILE A 24 -18.19 4.01 3.24
CA ILE A 24 -18.87 2.85 3.85
C ILE A 24 -20.11 2.47 3.07
N GLU A 25 -20.94 3.43 2.69
CA GLU A 25 -22.18 3.21 1.95
C GLU A 25 -21.91 2.50 0.61
N GLN A 26 -20.83 2.90 -0.07
CA GLN A 26 -20.41 2.35 -1.36
C GLN A 26 -19.42 1.18 -1.24
N ASP A 27 -19.11 0.72 -0.03
CA ASP A 27 -18.13 -0.34 0.27
C ASP A 27 -16.71 -0.10 -0.29
N LEU A 28 -16.30 1.17 -0.41
CA LEU A 28 -15.05 1.60 -1.04
C LEU A 28 -13.86 1.61 -0.08
N TYR A 29 -12.68 1.40 -0.66
CA TYR A 29 -11.40 1.72 -0.03
C TYR A 29 -11.08 3.21 -0.17
N ILE A 30 -10.60 3.83 0.90
CA ILE A 30 -10.00 5.16 0.86
C ILE A 30 -8.48 4.99 0.66
N HIS A 31 -7.93 5.59 -0.39
CA HIS A 31 -6.49 5.62 -0.65
C HIS A 31 -5.91 6.95 -0.18
N ILE A 32 -4.94 6.91 0.74
CA ILE A 32 -4.37 8.13 1.35
C ILE A 32 -2.84 8.14 1.30
N HIS A 33 -2.29 9.27 0.86
CA HIS A 33 -0.88 9.61 1.01
C HIS A 33 -0.69 10.44 2.26
N SER A 34 -0.09 9.84 3.28
CA SER A 34 0.09 10.46 4.59
C SER A 34 1.15 9.73 5.42
N GLY A 35 1.60 10.34 6.51
CA GLY A 35 2.21 9.61 7.62
C GLY A 35 1.17 8.87 8.47
N LYS A 36 1.58 8.40 9.66
CA LYS A 36 0.74 7.66 10.61
C LYS A 36 -0.41 8.50 11.19
N ALA A 37 -0.19 9.78 11.49
CA ALA A 37 -1.16 10.56 12.24
C ALA A 37 -2.53 10.73 11.53
N PRO A 38 -2.59 10.96 10.19
CA PRO A 38 -3.85 10.94 9.45
C PRO A 38 -4.53 9.57 9.41
N VAL A 39 -3.79 8.46 9.35
CA VAL A 39 -4.35 7.09 9.46
C VAL A 39 -5.04 6.92 10.81
N ASP A 40 -4.36 7.27 11.91
CA ASP A 40 -4.93 7.20 13.27
C ASP A 40 -6.20 8.06 13.37
N PHE A 41 -6.18 9.27 12.81
CA PHE A 41 -7.31 10.18 12.80
C PHE A 41 -8.53 9.58 12.08
N LEU A 42 -8.34 9.00 10.89
CA LEU A 42 -9.43 8.41 10.11
C LEU A 42 -10.07 7.22 10.80
N PHE A 43 -9.27 6.31 11.37
CA PHE A 43 -9.82 5.19 12.14
C PHE A 43 -10.46 5.63 13.47
N ALA A 44 -9.95 6.69 14.10
CA ALA A 44 -10.61 7.28 15.27
C ALA A 44 -11.94 7.96 14.91
N LEU A 45 -12.03 8.52 13.70
CA LEU A 45 -13.25 9.14 13.18
C LEU A 45 -14.31 8.11 12.85
N GLU A 46 -13.91 7.01 12.20
CA GLU A 46 -14.80 5.93 11.79
C GLU A 46 -14.01 4.59 11.71
N PRO A 47 -14.12 3.71 12.72
CA PRO A 47 -13.35 2.46 12.79
C PRO A 47 -13.68 1.45 11.69
N ARG A 48 -14.81 1.59 10.99
CA ARG A 48 -15.23 0.62 9.97
C ARG A 48 -14.55 0.83 8.62
N LEU A 49 -13.87 1.96 8.40
CA LEU A 49 -13.18 2.30 7.16
C LEU A 49 -12.27 1.18 6.68
N LYS A 50 -12.18 1.04 5.35
CA LYS A 50 -11.12 0.28 4.67
C LYS A 50 -10.15 1.29 4.07
N ILE A 51 -8.88 1.20 4.42
CA ILE A 51 -7.87 2.18 3.99
C ILE A 51 -6.75 1.47 3.24
N ILE A 52 -6.33 2.03 2.12
CA ILE A 52 -5.05 1.75 1.48
C ILE A 52 -4.14 2.94 1.83
N TRP A 53 -3.02 2.65 2.47
CA TRP A 53 -2.03 3.62 2.91
C TRP A 53 -0.92 3.69 1.88
N ALA A 54 -0.87 4.80 1.14
CA ALA A 54 0.07 4.98 0.05
C ALA A 54 1.51 4.87 0.57
N HIS A 55 2.33 4.11 -0.16
CA HIS A 55 3.76 3.95 0.12
C HIS A 55 4.05 3.46 1.55
N ALA A 56 3.08 2.81 2.21
CA ALA A 56 3.17 2.44 3.62
C ALA A 56 3.68 3.58 4.53
N GLY A 57 3.23 4.82 4.28
CA GLY A 57 3.65 5.98 5.07
C GLY A 57 4.79 6.81 4.49
N MET A 58 5.22 6.53 3.25
CA MET A 58 6.30 7.19 2.52
C MET A 58 7.67 7.05 3.21
N SER A 59 7.86 7.72 4.34
CA SER A 59 9.10 7.77 5.12
C SER A 59 8.95 7.20 6.53
N GLU A 60 7.79 6.64 6.90
CA GLU A 60 7.63 5.98 8.20
C GLU A 60 8.56 4.75 8.29
N PRO A 61 9.33 4.59 9.38
CA PRO A 61 10.21 3.46 9.55
C PRO A 61 9.41 2.16 9.74
N ALA A 62 10.06 1.02 9.47
CA ALA A 62 9.40 -0.29 9.45
C ALA A 62 8.69 -0.65 10.77
N ASP A 63 9.25 -0.27 11.93
CA ASP A 63 8.65 -0.48 13.25
C ASP A 63 7.35 0.32 13.43
N VAL A 64 7.30 1.55 12.92
CA VAL A 64 6.08 2.38 12.91
C VAL A 64 5.05 1.77 11.97
N VAL A 65 5.44 1.36 10.76
CA VAL A 65 4.54 0.66 9.83
C VAL A 65 3.98 -0.60 10.47
N GLU A 66 4.82 -1.39 11.16
CA GLU A 66 4.41 -2.60 11.86
C GLU A 66 3.34 -2.31 12.91
N ALA A 67 3.58 -1.30 13.75
CA ALA A 67 2.67 -0.92 14.82
C ALA A 67 1.31 -0.44 14.28
N VAL A 68 1.30 0.36 13.22
CA VAL A 68 0.06 0.85 12.59
C VAL A 68 -0.71 -0.28 11.94
N MET A 69 -0.02 -1.15 11.18
CA MET A 69 -0.63 -2.32 10.56
C MET A 69 -1.20 -3.27 11.61
N ALA A 70 -0.50 -3.51 12.72
CA ALA A 70 -0.98 -4.34 13.83
C ALA A 70 -2.23 -3.74 14.49
N ARG A 71 -2.27 -2.42 14.66
CA ARG A 71 -3.37 -1.70 15.32
C ARG A 71 -4.66 -1.71 14.50
N TYR A 72 -4.57 -1.67 13.17
CA TYR A 72 -5.72 -1.48 12.29
C TYR A 72 -5.90 -2.65 11.32
N PRO A 73 -6.78 -3.63 11.62
CA PRO A 73 -6.99 -4.81 10.77
C PRO A 73 -7.52 -4.51 9.36
N LYS A 74 -8.19 -3.38 9.17
CA LYS A 74 -8.74 -2.91 7.89
C LYS A 74 -7.81 -1.95 7.13
N LEU A 75 -6.57 -1.81 7.59
CA LEU A 75 -5.52 -1.09 6.89
C LEU A 75 -4.76 -2.03 5.96
N TYR A 76 -4.59 -1.56 4.74
CA TYR A 76 -3.79 -2.12 3.67
C TYR A 76 -2.76 -1.08 3.26
N ALA A 77 -1.71 -1.47 2.55
CA ALA A 77 -0.71 -0.56 2.04
C ALA A 77 -0.17 -1.05 0.69
N ASP A 78 0.31 -0.12 -0.14
CA ASP A 78 1.18 -0.46 -1.25
C ASP A 78 2.64 -0.13 -0.93
N THR A 79 3.57 -0.71 -1.68
CA THR A 79 5.02 -0.59 -1.44
C THR A 79 5.73 0.37 -2.40
N SER A 80 5.02 1.20 -3.18
CA SER A 80 5.71 2.16 -4.06
C SER A 80 6.58 3.12 -3.25
N TYR A 81 7.75 3.47 -3.80
CA TYR A 81 8.87 4.18 -3.15
C TYR A 81 9.54 3.45 -1.98
N ARG A 82 9.12 2.23 -1.63
CA ARG A 82 9.71 1.47 -0.53
C ARG A 82 10.78 0.50 -1.01
N GLU A 83 11.07 0.44 -2.30
CA GLU A 83 12.04 -0.48 -2.88
C GLU A 83 13.42 -0.38 -2.23
N LEU A 84 13.90 0.84 -1.95
CA LEU A 84 15.19 1.09 -1.31
C LEU A 84 15.17 0.94 0.21
N ASP A 85 13.99 0.99 0.83
CA ASP A 85 13.85 0.66 2.25
C ASP A 85 13.80 -0.87 2.46
N ILE A 86 13.18 -1.57 1.51
CA ILE A 86 13.00 -3.03 1.54
C ILE A 86 14.30 -3.74 1.14
N LEU A 87 14.98 -3.27 0.09
CA LEU A 87 16.16 -3.92 -0.47
C LEU A 87 17.43 -3.16 -0.09
N ASN A 88 18.31 -3.83 0.66
CA ASN A 88 19.65 -3.33 0.98
C ASN A 88 20.53 -3.22 -0.27
N GLU A 89 21.61 -2.45 -0.18
CA GLU A 89 22.60 -2.30 -1.26
C GLU A 89 23.22 -3.65 -1.70
N ASP A 90 23.37 -4.60 -0.77
CA ASP A 90 23.87 -5.95 -1.05
C ASP A 90 22.83 -6.86 -1.73
N GLY A 91 21.61 -6.36 -1.93
CA GLY A 91 20.49 -7.08 -2.55
C GLY A 91 19.74 -8.00 -1.60
N THR A 92 20.02 -8.00 -0.31
CA THR A 92 19.20 -8.68 0.72
C THR A 92 18.02 -7.82 1.14
N ILE A 93 17.01 -8.41 1.77
CA ILE A 93 15.89 -7.65 2.34
C ILE A 93 16.29 -7.16 3.74
N ASP A 94 16.01 -5.88 4.03
CA ASP A 94 16.12 -5.34 5.38
C ASP A 94 15.32 -6.19 6.39
N PRO A 95 15.91 -6.60 7.52
CA PRO A 95 15.27 -7.54 8.45
C PRO A 95 13.97 -7.01 9.06
N ASP A 96 13.83 -5.69 9.25
CA ASP A 96 12.59 -5.10 9.77
C ASP A 96 11.51 -5.12 8.70
N TRP A 97 11.83 -4.77 7.45
CA TRP A 97 10.91 -4.88 6.32
C TRP A 97 10.49 -6.33 6.03
N ARG A 98 11.42 -7.28 6.11
CA ARG A 98 11.12 -8.71 6.00
C ARG A 98 10.05 -9.11 7.03
N ARG A 99 10.25 -8.75 8.30
CA ARG A 99 9.29 -9.05 9.37
C ARG A 99 7.92 -8.46 9.09
N VAL A 100 7.85 -7.19 8.70
CA VAL A 100 6.58 -6.49 8.39
C VAL A 100 5.84 -7.15 7.23
N LEU A 101 6.54 -7.40 6.12
CA LEU A 101 5.96 -7.98 4.91
C LEU A 101 5.52 -9.44 5.12
N GLU A 102 6.25 -10.24 5.89
CA GLU A 102 5.85 -11.61 6.23
C GLU A 102 4.62 -11.60 7.14
N ARG A 103 4.66 -10.83 8.24
CA ARG A 103 3.60 -10.74 9.25
C ARG A 103 2.28 -10.26 8.66
N PHE A 104 2.33 -9.35 7.69
CA PHE A 104 1.15 -8.74 7.09
C PHE A 104 1.06 -8.99 5.58
N SER A 105 1.62 -10.09 5.09
CA SER A 105 1.65 -10.46 3.67
C SER A 105 0.29 -10.42 2.97
N GLY A 106 -0.81 -10.62 3.70
CA GLY A 106 -2.17 -10.50 3.17
C GLY A 106 -2.69 -9.06 3.02
N ARG A 107 -1.93 -8.03 3.38
CA ARG A 107 -2.38 -6.62 3.41
C ARG A 107 -1.42 -5.63 2.72
N PHE A 108 -0.37 -6.14 2.09
CA PHE A 108 0.54 -5.36 1.24
C PHE A 108 0.29 -5.63 -0.24
N MET A 109 0.54 -4.65 -1.09
CA MET A 109 0.45 -4.73 -2.55
C MET A 109 1.65 -4.06 -3.20
N VAL A 110 2.09 -4.51 -4.37
CA VAL A 110 3.02 -3.72 -5.18
C VAL A 110 2.27 -2.52 -5.79
N GLY A 111 2.89 -1.35 -5.72
CA GLY A 111 2.52 -0.15 -6.48
C GLY A 111 3.75 0.39 -7.19
N SER A 112 3.58 1.11 -8.30
CA SER A 112 4.71 1.72 -9.04
C SER A 112 4.77 3.24 -8.97
N ASP A 113 3.65 3.89 -8.63
CA ASP A 113 3.49 5.35 -8.60
C ASP A 113 4.21 6.13 -9.71
N THR A 114 3.99 5.74 -10.97
CA THR A 114 4.62 6.39 -12.13
C THR A 114 3.82 7.62 -12.58
N TRP A 115 3.99 8.75 -11.88
CA TRP A 115 3.24 9.99 -12.09
C TRP A 115 3.91 11.00 -13.03
N VAL A 116 5.19 10.77 -13.41
CA VAL A 116 5.92 11.56 -14.42
C VAL A 116 6.51 10.69 -15.53
N ASN A 117 6.75 11.28 -16.70
CA ASN A 117 7.28 10.58 -17.88
C ASN A 117 8.59 9.83 -17.60
N SER A 118 9.53 10.42 -16.86
CA SER A 118 10.80 9.77 -16.56
C SER A 118 10.65 8.48 -15.73
N GLN A 119 9.60 8.36 -14.92
CA GLN A 119 9.30 7.13 -14.19
C GLN A 119 8.66 6.08 -15.10
N TRP A 120 7.94 6.50 -16.16
CA TRP A 120 7.47 5.58 -17.20
C TRP A 120 8.63 5.01 -18.00
N ASP A 121 9.64 5.84 -18.31
CA ASP A 121 10.85 5.39 -19.00
C ASP A 121 11.61 4.33 -18.18
N ASP A 122 11.57 4.42 -16.85
CA ASP A 122 12.23 3.50 -15.90
C ASP A 122 11.31 2.38 -15.36
N TYR A 123 10.06 2.30 -15.84
CA TYR A 123 9.06 1.37 -15.29
C TYR A 123 9.53 -0.10 -15.32
N GLY A 124 10.22 -0.50 -16.39
CA GLY A 124 10.78 -1.85 -16.51
C GLY A 124 11.74 -2.19 -15.37
N HIS A 125 12.67 -1.27 -15.07
CA HIS A 125 13.63 -1.43 -13.98
C HIS A 125 12.94 -1.47 -12.62
N LEU A 126 11.97 -0.57 -12.38
CA LEU A 126 11.18 -0.56 -11.14
C LEU A 126 10.47 -1.90 -10.89
N ILE A 127 9.89 -2.50 -11.93
CA ILE A 127 9.25 -3.81 -11.82
C ILE A 127 10.27 -4.94 -11.61
N GLU A 128 11.47 -4.84 -12.19
CA GLU A 128 12.56 -5.79 -11.92
C GLU A 128 13.01 -5.74 -10.45
N VAL A 129 13.17 -4.55 -9.88
CA VAL A 129 13.49 -4.38 -8.45
C VAL A 129 12.39 -4.99 -7.57
N ASN A 130 11.12 -4.75 -7.93
CA ASN A 130 9.99 -5.37 -7.22
C ASN A 130 10.03 -6.90 -7.27
N ARG A 131 10.29 -7.47 -8.44
CA ARG A 131 10.45 -8.93 -8.60
C ARG A 131 11.65 -9.46 -7.82
N LYS A 132 12.75 -8.72 -7.75
CA LYS A 132 13.97 -9.11 -7.04
C LYS A 132 13.69 -9.33 -5.55
N TRP A 133 13.09 -8.36 -4.85
CA TRP A 133 12.78 -8.56 -3.44
C TRP A 133 11.67 -9.59 -3.22
N LEU A 134 10.63 -9.62 -4.06
CA LEU A 134 9.56 -10.63 -3.97
C LEU A 134 10.10 -12.06 -4.08
N SER A 135 11.13 -12.29 -4.90
CA SER A 135 11.74 -13.61 -5.09
C SER A 135 12.41 -14.18 -3.83
N GLN A 136 12.68 -13.34 -2.82
CA GLN A 136 13.29 -13.74 -1.56
C GLN A 136 12.27 -14.12 -0.47
N PHE A 137 10.99 -14.20 -0.82
CA PHE A 137 9.92 -14.74 0.02
C PHE A 137 9.44 -16.09 -0.51
N SER A 138 8.65 -16.80 0.30
CA SER A 138 7.93 -17.97 -0.20
C SER A 138 6.99 -17.56 -1.34
N ARG A 139 6.75 -18.48 -2.28
CA ARG A 139 5.82 -18.24 -3.40
C ARG A 139 4.46 -17.74 -2.93
N GLU A 140 3.96 -18.28 -1.82
CA GLU A 140 2.67 -17.87 -1.26
C GLU A 140 2.66 -16.38 -0.85
N ILE A 141 3.69 -15.92 -0.14
CA ILE A 141 3.81 -14.51 0.28
C ILE A 141 4.03 -13.62 -0.94
N ALA A 142 4.92 -14.02 -1.85
CA ALA A 142 5.22 -13.26 -3.05
C ALA A 142 3.97 -13.04 -3.91
N GLU A 143 3.16 -14.08 -4.17
CA GLU A 143 1.94 -13.96 -4.96
C GLU A 143 0.85 -13.12 -4.26
N LYS A 144 0.75 -13.19 -2.92
CA LYS A 144 -0.15 -12.33 -2.14
C LYS A 144 0.14 -10.86 -2.40
N ILE A 145 1.40 -10.47 -2.24
CA ILE A 145 1.83 -9.07 -2.35
C ILE A 145 1.84 -8.63 -3.82
N ALA A 146 2.29 -9.48 -4.74
CA ALA A 146 2.40 -9.13 -6.15
C ALA A 146 1.05 -8.86 -6.83
N TYR A 147 0.00 -9.64 -6.52
CA TYR A 147 -1.30 -9.45 -7.18
C TYR A 147 -2.52 -9.95 -6.40
N LYS A 148 -2.46 -11.08 -5.67
CA LYS A 148 -3.69 -11.71 -5.12
C LYS A 148 -4.40 -10.84 -4.08
N ASN A 149 -3.68 -10.00 -3.35
CA ASN A 149 -4.30 -9.04 -2.47
C ASN A 149 -5.11 -8.02 -3.28
N ALA A 150 -4.52 -7.39 -4.29
CA ALA A 150 -5.24 -6.45 -5.17
C ALA A 150 -6.47 -7.12 -5.82
N GLU A 151 -6.33 -8.36 -6.32
CA GLU A 151 -7.46 -9.10 -6.89
C GLU A 151 -8.62 -9.26 -5.90
N ARG A 152 -8.30 -9.63 -4.65
CA ARG A 152 -9.29 -9.80 -3.58
C ARG A 152 -9.93 -8.47 -3.18
N LEU A 153 -9.15 -7.40 -3.04
CA LEU A 153 -9.64 -6.10 -2.63
C LEU A 153 -10.57 -5.48 -3.69
N PHE A 154 -10.23 -5.63 -4.97
CA PHE A 154 -10.95 -4.98 -6.07
C PHE A 154 -11.88 -5.91 -6.84
N GLY A 155 -12.03 -7.17 -6.42
CA GLY A 155 -12.93 -8.14 -7.05
C GLY A 155 -12.58 -8.43 -8.51
N ARG A 156 -11.31 -8.32 -8.90
CA ARG A 156 -10.86 -8.46 -10.29
C ARG A 156 -9.74 -9.48 -10.38
N LYS A 157 -9.88 -10.49 -11.24
CA LYS A 157 -8.79 -11.41 -11.54
C LYS A 157 -7.89 -10.81 -12.63
N VAL A 158 -6.58 -10.87 -12.41
CA VAL A 158 -5.59 -10.56 -13.43
C VAL A 158 -5.53 -11.75 -14.37
N ASP A 159 -5.91 -11.50 -15.61
CA ASP A 159 -5.91 -12.48 -16.70
C ASP A 159 -5.05 -11.94 -17.85
N GLN A 160 -4.43 -12.83 -18.62
CA GLN A 160 -3.62 -12.45 -19.78
C GLN A 160 -4.43 -11.65 -20.81
N ASN A 161 -5.75 -11.87 -20.88
CA ASN A 161 -6.66 -11.12 -21.75
C ASN A 161 -6.81 -9.64 -21.34
N LEU A 162 -6.35 -9.24 -20.15
CA LEU A 162 -6.28 -7.84 -19.71
C LEU A 162 -4.99 -7.15 -20.14
N LEU A 163 -3.99 -7.89 -20.62
CA LEU A 163 -2.77 -7.31 -21.16
C LEU A 163 -3.10 -6.69 -22.52
N GLY A 164 -2.82 -5.39 -22.65
CA GLY A 164 -3.05 -4.69 -23.92
C GLY A 164 -2.28 -5.39 -25.05
N THR A 165 -2.99 -5.79 -26.10
CA THR A 165 -2.36 -6.22 -27.35
C THR A 165 -1.89 -4.95 -28.06
N ARG A 166 -0.59 -4.70 -28.04
CA ARG A 166 0.01 -3.67 -28.90
C ARG A 166 -0.25 -4.00 -30.36
#